data_AF-A0A520JBD5-F1
#
_entry.id   AF-A0A520JBD5-F1
#
_cell.length_a   1.000
_cell.length_b   1.000
_cell.length_c   1.000
_cell.angle_alpha   90.00
_cell.angle_beta   90.00
_cell.angle_gamma   90.00
#
_symmetry.space_group_name_H-M   'P 1'
#
loop_
_entity.id
_entity.type
_entity.pdbx_description
1 polymer ?
#
loop_
_entity_poly.entity_id
_entity_poly.type
_entity_poly.pdbx_seq_one_letter_code
_entity_poly.pdbx_strand_id
1 'polypeptide(L)'
;GIARSGAYNRTLTPFGFQAEQRTYWQATPTYTEMSPFTYADRIKAPILLIHGGADDNSGTFPIQSERMYAALKGNGATVRYVVLPNEPHGYRALESTEETLWQMTDWLDRYVKPKPAPETAERRP
;
A
#
# COMPACT_ATOMS: atom_id res chain seq x y z
N GLY A 1 -5.34 2.94 -6.20
CA GLY A 1 -5.24 1.70 -5.42
C GLY A 1 -5.07 2.01 -3.95
N ILE A 2 -5.41 1.05 -3.08
CA ILE A 2 -5.21 1.11 -1.62
C ILE A 2 -4.55 -0.21 -1.24
N ALA A 3 -3.46 -0.16 -0.46
CA ALA A 3 -2.80 -1.34 0.07
C ALA A 3 -2.51 -1.15 1.57
N ARG A 4 -2.70 -2.22 2.33
CA ARG A 4 -2.56 -2.25 3.79
C ARG A 4 -1.59 -3.34 4.21
N SER A 5 -0.71 -3.04 5.16
CA SER A 5 0.21 -3.99 5.82
C SER A 5 0.78 -5.06 4.87
N GLY A 6 1.34 -4.63 3.73
CA GLY A 6 1.66 -5.54 2.62
C GLY A 6 3.07 -6.13 2.67
N ALA A 7 3.22 -7.35 2.16
CA ALA A 7 4.52 -7.98 1.89
C ALA A 7 5.00 -7.63 0.48
N TYR A 8 5.54 -6.42 0.29
CA TYR A 8 5.88 -5.89 -1.05
C TYR A 8 7.21 -6.41 -1.61
N ASN A 9 8.15 -6.76 -0.74
CA ASN A 9 9.46 -7.28 -1.10
C ASN A 9 9.72 -8.61 -0.38
N ARG A 10 9.59 -9.71 -1.12
CA ARG A 10 9.80 -11.07 -0.60
C ARG A 10 11.26 -11.39 -0.29
N THR A 11 12.22 -10.59 -0.77
CA THR A 11 13.64 -10.79 -0.39
C THR A 11 13.89 -10.49 1.08
N LEU A 12 12.98 -9.75 1.75
CA LEU A 12 13.00 -9.52 3.19
C LEU A 12 12.39 -10.68 4.00
N THR A 13 11.82 -11.70 3.34
CA THR A 13 11.19 -12.87 3.96
C THR A 13 11.72 -14.17 3.33
N PRO A 14 13.01 -14.51 3.49
CA PRO A 14 13.71 -15.44 2.58
C PRO A 14 13.49 -16.94 2.85
N PHE A 15 12.66 -17.31 3.82
CA PHE A 15 12.46 -18.70 4.27
C PHE A 15 11.04 -19.22 4.02
N GLY A 16 10.55 -19.04 2.79
CA GLY A 16 9.22 -19.44 2.36
C GLY A 16 8.15 -18.38 2.62
N PHE A 17 7.03 -18.49 1.91
CA PHE A 17 5.83 -17.70 2.15
C PHE A 17 4.60 -18.43 1.60
N GLN A 18 3.48 -18.40 2.34
CA GLN A 18 2.24 -19.07 1.93
C GLN A 18 2.48 -20.54 1.52
N ALA A 19 2.32 -20.88 0.24
CA ALA A 19 2.55 -22.22 -0.31
C ALA A 19 3.98 -22.45 -0.84
N GLU A 20 4.80 -21.40 -0.95
CA GLU A 20 6.20 -21.52 -1.35
C GLU A 20 7.05 -22.01 -0.17
N GLN A 21 7.45 -23.28 -0.21
CA GLN A 21 8.29 -23.90 0.82
C GLN A 21 9.79 -23.74 0.55
N ARG A 22 10.18 -23.36 -0.68
CA ARG A 22 11.58 -23.16 -1.05
C ARG A 22 12.08 -21.83 -0.50
N THR A 23 13.35 -21.80 -0.11
CA THR A 23 14.03 -20.56 0.29
C THR A 23 14.25 -19.62 -0.88
N TYR A 24 14.58 -18.35 -0.59
CA TYR A 24 14.93 -17.36 -1.60
C TYR A 24 15.96 -17.90 -2.60
N TRP A 25 17.05 -18.52 -2.14
CA TRP A 25 18.12 -19.03 -3.01
C TRP A 25 17.71 -20.22 -3.88
N GLN A 26 16.70 -20.98 -3.48
CA GLN A 26 16.18 -22.11 -4.25
C GLN A 26 15.13 -21.69 -5.28
N ALA A 27 14.50 -20.52 -5.10
CA ALA A 27 13.39 -20.04 -5.91
C ALA A 27 13.45 -18.54 -6.21
N THR A 28 14.66 -17.99 -6.43
CA THR A 28 14.88 -16.55 -6.66
C THR A 28 13.93 -15.93 -7.69
N PRO A 29 13.64 -16.58 -8.85
CA PRO A 29 12.68 -16.03 -9.81
C PRO A 29 11.29 -15.84 -9.21
N THR A 30 10.78 -16.84 -8.48
CA THR A 30 9.46 -16.78 -7.83
C THR A 30 9.38 -15.65 -6.80
N TYR A 31 10.42 -15.48 -5.97
CA TYR A 31 10.46 -14.38 -5.00
C TYR A 31 10.48 -13.00 -5.69
N THR A 32 11.19 -12.89 -6.80
CA THR A 32 11.31 -11.64 -7.58
C THR A 32 9.99 -11.30 -8.26
N GLU A 33 9.36 -12.27 -8.92
CA GLU A 33 8.09 -12.13 -9.64
C GLU A 33 6.91 -11.82 -8.70
N MET A 34 6.90 -12.43 -7.52
CA MET A 34 5.85 -12.22 -6.53
C MET A 34 6.01 -10.95 -5.69
N SER A 35 7.09 -10.17 -5.90
CA SER A 35 7.36 -8.94 -5.15
C SER A 35 6.86 -7.71 -5.91
N PRO A 36 5.77 -7.03 -5.46
CA PRO A 36 5.36 -5.74 -6.02
C PRO A 36 6.47 -4.71 -6.13
N PHE A 37 7.45 -4.76 -5.21
CA PHE A 37 8.62 -3.89 -5.22
C PHE A 37 9.42 -3.95 -6.53
N THR A 38 9.52 -5.13 -7.15
CA THR A 38 10.20 -5.35 -8.45
C THR A 38 9.61 -4.50 -9.58
N TYR A 39 8.35 -4.11 -9.45
CA TYR A 39 7.59 -3.38 -10.48
C TYR A 39 7.25 -1.95 -10.05
N ALA A 40 7.87 -1.43 -9.00
CA ALA A 40 7.55 -0.11 -8.45
C ALA A 40 7.71 1.03 -9.48
N ASP A 41 8.65 0.89 -10.42
CA ASP A 41 8.88 1.81 -11.53
C ASP A 41 7.69 1.89 -12.52
N ARG A 42 6.91 0.82 -12.62
CA ARG A 42 5.76 0.70 -13.53
C ARG A 42 4.44 1.16 -12.91
N ILE A 43 4.38 1.34 -11.58
CA ILE A 43 3.17 1.77 -10.88
C ILE A 43 3.03 3.28 -11.01
N LYS A 44 2.16 3.74 -11.93
CA LYS A 44 1.88 5.17 -12.14
C LYS A 44 0.53 5.62 -11.59
N ALA A 45 -0.40 4.69 -11.36
CA ALA A 45 -1.70 4.99 -10.78
C ALA A 45 -1.55 5.44 -9.31
N PRO A 46 -2.38 6.38 -8.82
CA PRO A 46 -2.36 6.80 -7.43
C PRO A 46 -2.51 5.63 -6.46
N ILE A 47 -1.59 5.49 -5.50
CA ILE A 47 -1.64 4.46 -4.46
C ILE A 47 -1.54 5.02 -3.03
N LEU A 48 -2.46 4.57 -2.17
CA LEU A 48 -2.41 4.78 -0.73
C LEU A 48 -1.81 3.54 -0.05
N LEU A 49 -0.79 3.74 0.77
CA LEU A 49 -0.20 2.75 1.64
C LEU A 49 -0.55 3.08 3.10
N ILE A 50 -1.09 2.12 3.84
CA ILE A 50 -1.36 2.23 5.28
C ILE A 50 -0.68 1.05 5.98
N HIS A 51 0.01 1.29 7.09
CA HIS A 51 0.67 0.23 7.83
C HIS A 51 0.63 0.49 9.35
N GLY A 52 0.45 -0.58 10.13
CA GLY A 52 0.70 -0.55 11.57
C GLY A 52 2.20 -0.38 11.87
N GLY A 53 2.57 0.60 12.68
CA GLY A 53 3.95 0.86 13.06
C GLY A 53 4.54 -0.19 14.00
N ALA A 54 3.68 -0.96 14.67
CA ALA A 54 4.04 -2.06 15.55
C ALA A 54 3.71 -3.44 14.93
N ASP A 55 3.60 -3.53 13.59
CA ASP A 55 3.38 -4.80 12.90
C ASP A 55 4.54 -5.79 13.16
N ASP A 56 4.24 -6.85 13.88
CA ASP A 56 5.15 -7.94 14.27
C ASP A 56 4.96 -9.21 13.43
N ASN A 57 4.08 -9.18 12.41
CA ASN A 57 3.91 -10.30 11.49
C ASN A 57 5.17 -10.48 10.64
N SER A 58 5.72 -11.70 10.68
CA SER A 58 7.01 -12.05 10.07
C SER A 58 7.08 -11.79 8.56
N GLY A 59 5.92 -11.73 7.89
CA GLY A 59 5.84 -11.45 6.46
C GLY A 59 5.74 -9.97 6.09
N THR A 60 5.38 -9.10 7.03
CA THR A 60 4.89 -7.75 6.72
C THR A 60 5.43 -6.68 7.64
N PHE A 61 6.61 -6.85 8.27
CA PHE A 61 7.21 -5.78 9.06
C PHE A 61 7.16 -4.38 8.38
N PRO A 62 7.04 -3.28 9.14
CA PRO A 62 6.79 -1.93 8.59
C PRO A 62 7.76 -1.48 7.49
N ILE A 63 9.00 -1.96 7.54
CA ILE A 63 10.03 -1.75 6.52
C ILE A 63 9.56 -2.10 5.09
N GLN A 64 8.60 -3.03 4.95
CA GLN A 64 7.98 -3.35 3.67
C GLN A 64 7.32 -2.11 3.04
N SER A 65 6.43 -1.43 3.77
CA SER A 65 5.77 -0.21 3.30
C SER A 65 6.75 0.94 3.14
N GLU A 66 7.72 1.08 4.04
CA GLU A 66 8.73 2.15 3.95
C GLU A 66 9.54 2.06 2.65
N ARG A 67 10.03 0.86 2.31
CA ARG A 67 10.80 0.63 1.09
C ARG A 67 9.92 0.78 -0.15
N MET A 68 8.70 0.26 -0.12
CA MET A 68 7.75 0.43 -1.23
C MET A 68 7.41 1.91 -1.47
N TYR A 69 7.15 2.67 -0.41
CA TYR A 69 6.90 4.12 -0.49
C TYR A 69 8.09 4.84 -1.11
N ALA A 70 9.31 4.58 -0.63
CA ALA A 70 10.52 5.20 -1.16
C ALA A 70 10.71 4.89 -2.66
N ALA A 71 10.51 3.64 -3.07
CA ALA A 71 10.60 3.24 -4.47
C ALA A 71 9.53 3.91 -5.35
N LEU A 72 8.28 3.92 -4.92
CA LEU A 72 7.19 4.58 -5.63
C LEU A 72 7.43 6.09 -5.76
N LYS A 73 7.77 6.75 -4.65
CA LYS A 73 8.02 8.19 -4.62
C LYS A 73 9.22 8.57 -5.49
N GLY A 74 10.30 7.79 -5.42
CA GLY A 74 11.50 7.97 -6.25
C GLY A 74 11.23 7.80 -7.75
N ASN A 75 10.28 6.94 -8.12
CA ASN A 75 9.86 6.72 -9.51
C ASN A 75 8.74 7.67 -9.99
N GLY A 76 8.45 8.73 -9.22
CA GLY A 76 7.47 9.75 -9.57
C GLY A 76 6.01 9.32 -9.48
N ALA A 77 5.72 8.21 -8.80
CA ALA A 77 4.34 7.77 -8.59
C ALA A 77 3.58 8.74 -7.66
N THR A 78 2.26 8.85 -7.88
CA THR A 78 1.38 9.51 -6.91
C THR A 78 1.15 8.56 -5.75
N VAL A 79 1.81 8.80 -4.62
CA VAL A 79 1.75 7.92 -3.45
C VAL A 79 1.58 8.69 -2.15
N ARG A 80 0.77 8.12 -1.24
CA ARG A 80 0.66 8.55 0.16
C ARG A 80 0.98 7.36 1.07
N TYR A 81 1.74 7.61 2.14
CA TYR A 81 2.06 6.62 3.16
C TYR A 81 1.59 7.09 4.52
N VAL A 82 0.76 6.28 5.18
CA VAL A 82 0.22 6.50 6.51
C VAL A 82 0.72 5.40 7.44
N VAL A 83 1.25 5.80 8.59
CA VAL A 83 1.70 4.89 9.64
C VAL A 83 0.78 5.07 10.84
N LEU A 84 0.30 3.96 11.40
CA LEU A 84 -0.49 3.90 12.62
C LEU A 84 0.44 3.41 13.76
N PRO A 85 1.08 4.30 14.54
CA PRO A 85 2.32 3.97 15.27
C PRO A 85 2.20 2.78 16.24
N ASN A 86 1.05 2.65 16.90
CA ASN A 86 0.83 1.66 17.95
C ASN A 86 0.05 0.42 17.47
N GLU A 87 -0.24 0.32 16.17
CA GLU A 87 -1.04 -0.77 15.63
C GLU A 87 -0.16 -1.95 15.17
N PRO A 88 -0.57 -3.20 15.47
CA PRO A 88 0.08 -4.40 14.92
C PRO A 88 -0.38 -4.64 13.47
N HIS A 89 -0.21 -5.86 12.96
CA HIS A 89 -0.62 -6.22 11.59
C HIS A 89 -2.08 -5.86 11.27
N GLY A 90 -2.98 -6.18 12.20
CA GLY A 90 -4.40 -5.84 12.15
C GLY A 90 -4.72 -4.69 13.10
N TYR A 91 -5.35 -3.63 12.59
CA TYR A 91 -5.65 -2.43 13.36
C TYR A 91 -6.78 -2.70 14.35
N ARG A 92 -6.64 -2.26 15.60
CA ARG A 92 -7.54 -2.55 16.72
C ARG A 92 -8.09 -1.32 17.42
N ALA A 93 -7.31 -0.25 17.59
CA ALA A 93 -7.83 0.95 18.22
C ALA A 93 -8.94 1.55 17.35
N LEU A 94 -9.96 2.11 18.00
CA LEU A 94 -11.08 2.73 17.32
C LEU A 94 -10.56 3.90 16.47
N GLU A 95 -9.70 4.72 17.04
CA GLU A 95 -9.08 5.88 16.41
C GLU A 95 -8.26 5.48 15.18
N SER A 96 -7.50 4.40 15.26
CA SER A 96 -6.74 3.87 14.12
C SER A 96 -7.64 3.34 13.00
N THR A 97 -8.76 2.74 13.38
CA THR A 97 -9.76 2.24 12.43
C THR A 97 -10.46 3.40 11.73
N GLU A 98 -10.87 4.42 12.48
CA GLU A 98 -11.46 5.65 11.96
C GLU A 98 -10.49 6.38 11.02
N GLU A 99 -9.23 6.56 11.42
CA GLU A 99 -8.19 7.14 10.57
C GLU A 99 -8.02 6.33 9.28
N THR A 100 -7.97 5.00 9.37
CA THR A 100 -7.88 4.13 8.19
C THR A 100 -9.05 4.34 7.24
N LEU A 101 -10.28 4.33 7.74
CA LEU A 101 -11.49 4.53 6.94
C LEU A 101 -11.56 5.92 6.33
N TRP A 102 -11.15 6.95 7.08
CA TRP A 102 -11.09 8.32 6.60
C TRP A 102 -10.06 8.47 5.46
N GLN A 103 -8.84 7.95 5.65
CA GLN A 103 -7.78 7.96 4.63
C GLN A 103 -8.22 7.23 3.36
N MET A 104 -8.89 6.08 3.50
CA MET A 104 -9.41 5.33 2.36
C MET A 104 -10.49 6.11 1.61
N THR A 105 -11.44 6.70 2.33
CA THR A 105 -12.53 7.49 1.74
C THR A 105 -12.00 8.73 1.03
N ASP A 106 -11.15 9.54 1.66
CA ASP A 106 -10.54 10.73 1.04
C ASP A 106 -9.75 10.36 -0.24
N TRP A 107 -9.04 9.22 -0.20
CA TRP A 107 -8.29 8.75 -1.35
C TRP A 107 -9.18 8.36 -2.54
N LEU A 108 -10.26 7.63 -2.28
CA LEU A 108 -11.23 7.25 -3.30
C LEU A 108 -11.95 8.49 -3.86
N ASP A 109 -12.28 9.45 -3.00
CA ASP A 109 -12.93 10.69 -3.40
C ASP A 109 -12.04 11.54 -4.31
N ARG A 110 -10.73 11.56 -4.04
CA ARG A 110 -9.77 12.32 -4.84
C ARG A 110 -9.43 11.66 -6.18
N TYR A 111 -9.35 10.33 -6.24
CA TYR A 111 -8.74 9.64 -7.38
C TYR A 111 -9.67 8.65 -8.13
N VAL A 112 -10.87 8.39 -7.63
CA VAL A 112 -11.81 7.41 -8.24
C VAL A 112 -13.15 8.04 -8.58
N LYS A 113 -13.72 8.89 -7.70
CA LYS A 113 -15.02 9.49 -7.97
C LYS A 113 -14.98 10.36 -9.24
N PRO A 114 -15.99 10.26 -10.13
CA PRO A 114 -16.09 11.16 -11.28
C PRO A 114 -16.24 12.60 -10.76
N LYS A 115 -15.56 13.55 -11.41
CA LYS A 115 -15.80 14.97 -11.12
C LYS A 115 -17.28 15.26 -11.35
N PRO A 116 -17.96 15.98 -10.44
CA PRO A 116 -19.31 16.43 -10.71
C PRO A 116 -19.29 17.21 -12.03
N ALA A 117 -20.26 16.91 -12.91
CA ALA A 117 -20.43 17.65 -14.14
C ALA A 117 -20.53 19.15 -13.79
N PRO A 118 -19.88 20.05 -14.56
CA PRO A 118 -20.04 21.46 -14.31
C PRO A 118 -21.54 21.76 -14.32
N GLU A 119 -22.02 22.40 -13.24
CA GLU A 119 -23.38 22.91 -13.16
C GLU A 119 -23.60 23.73 -14.44
N THR A 120 -24.43 23.23 -15.35
CA THR A 120 -24.93 24.03 -16.46
C THR A 120 -25.64 25.19 -15.81
N ALA A 121 -24.98 26.35 -15.81
CA ALA A 121 -25.59 27.61 -15.42
C ALA A 121 -26.84 27.77 -16.30
N GLU A 122 -28.01 27.43 -15.74
CA GLU A 122 -29.29 27.78 -16.31
C GLU A 122 -29.27 29.29 -16.47
N ARG A 123 -29.08 29.74 -17.72
CA ARG A 123 -29.41 31.09 -18.12
C ARG A 123 -30.90 31.25 -17.85
N ARG A 124 -31.24 31.84 -16.70
CA ARG A 124 -32.59 32.34 -16.47
C ARG A 124 -32.86 33.47 -17.47
N PRO A 125 -34.04 33.49 -18.11
CA PRO A 125 -34.43 34.50 -19.09
C PRO A 125 -34.52 35.90 -18.49
#